data_AF-G0RTQ4-F1
#
_entry.id   AF-G0RTQ4-F1
#
_cell.length_a   1.000
_cell.length_b   1.000
_cell.length_c   1.000
_cell.angle_alpha   90.00
_cell.angle_beta   90.00
_cell.angle_gamma   90.00
#
_symmetry.space_group_name_H-M   'P 1'
#
loop_
_entity.id
_entity.type
_entity.pdbx_description
1 polymer ?
#
loop_
_entity_poly.entity_id
_entity_poly.type
_entity_poly.pdbx_seq_one_letter_code
_entity_poly.pdbx_strand_id
1 'polypeptide(L)'
;MGTEFGINKDTKPELRLGAVGIFYIVFAALWTAVLLAGMIFLWIRREMPILRIRGLPLSFAAITFMHTYWLAVQLAYWYGALMPEVAEFWIMGVWFPFGIALFHASNSRFLYVADGQRKFLQRSETLSAPVSQGGLLARWRKMDHNRRSLILILSCMGLQLALTAIVFLVSRKFHSSFGVSGTEVHGSFMERKVAQGRGWEWFPSIFWQMFWAWIFAPYILFRARKLRDTQGWRLQTIACCISNLHAAPMWLIALYVPAMEPVNTYFIPPQWIAVSVMLLEIFTVFVPIIEVWKHKALTQETLNSIARWESQKKGFNGGNKSINSDSTRSSWGGRHGRSSSVHTSTSGGSILTMEALEHTLSKNPEPLQQFSALRDFSGENIAFLTSVKEWKATYFPTTTKDTEKEDGAAKVLPRECFESALKIYVEFISATHADFQINLSSTDFKALQTIFEQAASDICGRERSSPDPCTPFADIPHRNDSESTLDVRYGGDVPADFDEHVFDDAEMSIKYLVLTNTWPKFIKERRSFDLASAEAGNN
;
A
#
# COMPACT_ATOMS: atom_id res chain seq x y z
N MET A 1 -18.97 40.71 7.09
CA MET A 1 -17.75 39.87 7.11
C MET A 1 -17.84 38.86 8.26
N GLY A 2 -18.22 37.61 7.98
CA GLY A 2 -18.46 36.56 8.99
C GLY A 2 -17.24 35.70 9.38
N THR A 3 -17.38 34.88 10.42
CA THR A 3 -16.40 33.91 10.96
C THR A 3 -16.10 32.78 9.97
N GLU A 4 -15.16 31.88 10.32
CA GLU A 4 -15.02 30.59 9.64
C GLU A 4 -16.32 29.79 9.59
N PHE A 5 -17.18 29.86 10.61
CA PHE A 5 -18.50 29.22 10.59
C PHE A 5 -19.62 29.96 9.84
N GLY A 6 -19.31 30.99 9.03
CA GLY A 6 -20.35 31.78 8.35
C GLY A 6 -21.28 32.50 9.34
N ILE A 7 -20.75 32.88 10.50
CA ILE A 7 -21.46 33.57 11.58
C ILE A 7 -21.02 35.03 11.59
N ASN A 8 -21.93 35.97 11.76
CA ASN A 8 -21.61 37.38 11.93
C ASN A 8 -21.91 37.85 13.36
N LYS A 9 -21.50 39.08 13.69
CA LYS A 9 -21.79 39.71 14.98
C LYS A 9 -23.28 39.76 15.34
N ASP A 10 -24.15 39.72 14.33
CA ASP A 10 -25.61 39.77 14.49
C ASP A 10 -26.26 38.37 14.57
N THR A 11 -25.47 37.30 14.48
CA THR A 11 -25.97 35.92 14.54
C THR A 11 -26.38 35.57 15.97
N LYS A 12 -27.59 35.03 16.12
CA LYS A 12 -28.08 34.55 17.41
C LYS A 12 -27.33 33.27 17.84
N PRO A 13 -26.96 33.13 19.13
CA PRO A 13 -26.36 31.92 19.66
C PRO A 13 -27.44 30.85 19.88
N GLU A 14 -27.96 30.29 18.78
CA GLU A 14 -28.99 29.25 18.79
C GLU A 14 -28.67 28.17 17.74
N LEU A 15 -29.32 27.01 17.88
CA LEU A 15 -29.17 25.92 16.90
C LEU A 15 -29.85 26.29 15.58
N ARG A 16 -29.12 26.16 14.46
CA ARG A 16 -29.66 26.42 13.12
C ARG A 16 -30.30 25.16 12.54
N LEU A 17 -31.51 24.83 13.01
CA LEU A 17 -32.28 23.63 12.61
C LEU A 17 -33.15 23.81 11.36
N GLY A 18 -32.87 24.81 10.52
CA GLY A 18 -33.56 24.96 9.23
C GLY A 18 -33.22 23.82 8.26
N ALA A 19 -33.85 23.81 7.07
CA ALA A 19 -33.65 22.78 6.06
C ALA A 19 -32.17 22.51 5.72
N VAL A 20 -31.34 23.56 5.69
CA VAL A 20 -29.89 23.49 5.43
C VAL A 20 -29.15 22.78 6.58
N GLY A 21 -29.52 23.06 7.83
CA GLY A 21 -28.91 22.40 8.99
C GLY A 21 -29.27 20.91 9.05
N ILE A 22 -30.54 20.58 8.77
CA ILE A 22 -31.00 19.19 8.66
C ILE A 22 -30.24 18.47 7.53
N PHE A 23 -30.06 19.11 6.38
CA PHE A 23 -29.29 18.56 5.27
C PHE A 23 -27.87 18.19 5.71
N TYR A 24 -27.13 19.09 6.37
CA TYR A 24 -25.77 18.80 6.79
C TYR A 24 -25.69 17.69 7.85
N ILE A 25 -26.65 17.59 8.76
CA ILE A 25 -26.73 16.49 9.73
C ILE A 25 -26.94 15.15 9.02
N VAL A 26 -27.92 15.08 8.11
CA VAL A 26 -28.22 13.86 7.36
C VAL A 26 -27.05 13.49 6.46
N PHE A 27 -26.45 14.45 5.77
CA PHE A 27 -25.30 14.26 4.92
C PHE A 27 -24.09 13.74 5.72
N ALA A 28 -23.82 14.34 6.88
CA ALA A 28 -22.78 13.88 7.79
C ALA A 28 -23.01 12.43 8.22
N ALA A 29 -24.22 12.10 8.70
CA ALA A 29 -24.55 10.76 9.17
C ALA A 29 -24.43 9.70 8.05
N LEU A 30 -24.98 9.99 6.87
CA LEU A 30 -24.91 9.09 5.72
C LEU A 30 -23.47 8.87 5.25
N TRP A 31 -22.69 9.94 5.14
CA TRP A 31 -21.31 9.85 4.69
C TRP A 31 -20.43 9.09 5.70
N THR A 32 -20.56 9.37 7.00
CA THR A 32 -19.88 8.62 8.06
C THR A 32 -20.23 7.13 8.00
N ALA A 33 -21.51 6.78 7.81
CA ALA A 33 -21.92 5.38 7.69
C ALA A 33 -21.29 4.68 6.47
N VAL A 34 -21.30 5.35 5.31
CA VAL A 34 -20.70 4.84 4.07
C VAL A 34 -19.18 4.65 4.21
N LEU A 35 -18.49 5.63 4.82
CA LEU A 35 -17.06 5.57 5.06
C LEU A 35 -16.69 4.43 6.01
N LEU A 36 -17.39 4.33 7.16
CA LEU A 36 -17.16 3.26 8.14
C LEU A 36 -17.41 1.88 7.52
N ALA A 37 -18.48 1.72 6.73
CA ALA A 37 -18.75 0.47 6.02
C ALA A 37 -17.59 0.10 5.07
N GLY A 38 -17.05 1.08 4.34
CA GLY A 38 -15.88 0.89 3.47
C GLY A 38 -14.62 0.48 4.26
N MET A 39 -14.33 1.17 5.37
CA MET A 39 -13.19 0.84 6.24
C MET A 39 -13.32 -0.56 6.85
N ILE A 40 -14.52 -0.93 7.32
CA ILE A 40 -14.80 -2.27 7.87
C ILE A 40 -14.61 -3.34 6.79
N PHE A 41 -15.13 -3.11 5.57
CA PHE A 41 -14.94 -4.04 4.46
C PHE A 41 -13.44 -4.31 4.17
N LEU A 42 -12.63 -3.26 4.15
CA LEU A 42 -11.18 -3.36 3.94
C LEU A 42 -10.50 -4.06 5.13
N TRP A 43 -10.91 -3.77 6.37
CA TRP A 43 -10.35 -4.39 7.56
C TRP A 43 -10.58 -5.90 7.62
N ILE A 44 -11.78 -6.35 7.27
CA ILE A 44 -12.13 -7.78 7.21
C ILE A 44 -11.27 -8.51 6.17
N ARG A 45 -10.82 -7.80 5.12
CA ARG A 45 -10.03 -8.36 4.02
C ARG A 45 -8.55 -8.02 4.08
N ARG A 46 -8.05 -7.48 5.20
CA ARG A 46 -6.68 -6.97 5.35
C ARG A 46 -5.58 -8.00 5.02
N GLU A 47 -5.90 -9.28 5.15
CA GLU A 47 -4.96 -10.39 4.86
C GLU A 47 -4.69 -10.56 3.35
N MET A 48 -5.48 -9.94 2.47
CA MET A 48 -5.20 -9.94 1.03
C MET A 48 -3.88 -9.19 0.76
N PRO A 49 -2.95 -9.74 -0.06
CA PRO A 49 -1.64 -9.12 -0.31
C PRO A 49 -1.72 -7.66 -0.77
N ILE A 50 -2.69 -7.34 -1.63
CA ILE A 50 -2.98 -5.98 -2.13
C ILE A 50 -3.32 -4.96 -1.02
N LEU A 51 -3.93 -5.40 0.08
CA LEU A 51 -4.27 -4.55 1.22
C LEU A 51 -3.16 -4.55 2.28
N ARG A 52 -2.50 -5.69 2.47
CA ARG A 52 -1.41 -5.86 3.43
C ARG A 52 -0.24 -4.91 3.14
N ILE A 53 0.15 -4.79 1.87
CA ILE A 53 1.26 -3.93 1.45
C ILE A 53 1.02 -2.44 1.75
N ARG A 54 -0.25 -2.01 1.75
CA ARG A 54 -0.67 -0.63 1.98
C ARG A 54 -0.56 -0.17 3.43
N GLY A 55 -0.55 -1.11 4.39
CA GLY A 55 -0.48 -0.78 5.82
C GLY A 55 -1.72 -0.02 6.31
N LEU A 56 -2.89 -0.67 6.25
CA LEU A 56 -4.19 -0.08 6.59
C LEU A 56 -4.27 0.69 7.92
N PRO A 57 -3.64 0.27 9.05
CA PRO A 57 -3.78 0.99 10.32
C PRO A 57 -3.37 2.46 10.23
N LEU A 58 -2.29 2.76 9.52
CA LEU A 58 -1.81 4.13 9.38
C LEU A 58 -2.75 4.97 8.49
N SER A 59 -3.25 4.38 7.39
CA SER A 59 -4.25 5.03 6.54
C SER A 59 -5.55 5.28 7.31
N PHE A 60 -6.00 4.33 8.13
CA PHE A 60 -7.23 4.45 8.91
C PHE A 60 -7.10 5.49 10.03
N ALA A 61 -5.94 5.57 10.69
CA ALA A 61 -5.67 6.63 11.64
C ALA A 61 -5.74 8.01 10.95
N ALA A 62 -5.11 8.15 9.78
CA ALA A 62 -5.17 9.37 8.99
C ALA A 62 -6.62 9.76 8.61
N ILE A 63 -7.36 8.81 8.04
CA ILE A 63 -8.77 8.99 7.66
C ILE A 63 -9.62 9.35 8.88
N THR A 64 -9.40 8.72 10.03
CA THR A 64 -10.17 9.02 11.25
C THR A 64 -9.97 10.46 11.71
N PHE A 65 -8.73 10.94 11.79
CA PHE A 65 -8.45 12.33 12.13
C PHE A 65 -9.08 13.31 11.14
N MET A 66 -8.92 13.04 9.84
CA MET A 66 -9.52 13.87 8.78
C MET A 66 -11.05 13.84 8.82
N HIS A 67 -11.63 12.68 9.10
CA HIS A 67 -13.08 12.51 9.16
C HIS A 67 -13.70 13.18 10.37
N THR A 68 -13.04 13.12 11.54
CA THR A 68 -13.51 13.86 12.73
C THR A 68 -13.48 15.36 12.50
N TYR A 69 -12.45 15.86 11.81
CA TYR A 69 -12.39 17.24 11.33
C TYR A 69 -13.54 17.55 10.35
N TRP A 70 -13.72 16.72 9.32
CA TRP A 70 -14.79 16.87 8.34
C TRP A 70 -16.17 16.92 9.01
N LEU A 71 -16.42 15.99 9.94
CA LEU A 71 -17.65 15.90 10.71
C LEU A 71 -17.89 17.16 11.55
N ALA A 72 -16.84 17.66 12.23
CA ALA A 72 -16.93 18.92 12.96
C ALA A 72 -17.32 20.08 12.04
N VAL A 73 -16.72 20.17 10.85
CA VAL A 73 -17.03 21.21 9.86
C VAL A 73 -18.46 21.09 9.33
N GLN A 74 -18.94 19.89 8.97
CA GLN A 74 -20.32 19.75 8.47
C GLN A 74 -21.35 20.11 9.53
N LEU A 75 -21.12 19.69 10.77
CA LEU A 75 -22.01 19.99 11.87
C LEU A 75 -21.88 21.44 12.37
N ALA A 76 -20.78 22.13 12.06
CA ALA A 76 -20.56 23.49 12.52
C ALA A 76 -21.56 24.50 11.93
N TYR A 77 -22.18 24.22 10.80
CA TYR A 77 -23.33 25.01 10.35
C TYR A 77 -24.48 24.98 11.37
N TRP A 78 -24.74 23.80 11.95
CA TRP A 78 -25.85 23.55 12.86
C TRP A 78 -25.59 24.07 14.27
N TYR A 79 -24.44 23.74 14.87
CA TYR A 79 -24.13 24.07 16.27
C TYR A 79 -23.01 25.12 16.45
N GLY A 80 -22.40 25.59 15.35
CA GLY A 80 -21.21 26.46 15.40
C GLY A 80 -21.42 27.75 16.19
N ALA A 81 -22.64 28.30 16.24
CA ALA A 81 -22.95 29.48 17.05
C ALA A 81 -22.80 29.23 18.56
N LEU A 82 -23.10 28.00 19.01
CA LEU A 82 -23.00 27.56 20.40
C LEU A 82 -21.63 26.99 20.77
N MET A 83 -20.80 26.66 19.78
CA MET A 83 -19.49 26.05 20.03
C MET A 83 -18.59 26.97 20.89
N PRO A 84 -17.78 26.43 21.82
CA PRO A 84 -16.80 27.22 22.55
C PRO A 84 -15.87 28.00 21.62
N GLU A 85 -15.53 29.22 22.02
CA GLU A 85 -14.83 30.21 21.19
C GLU A 85 -13.44 29.73 20.72
N VAL A 86 -12.73 28.97 21.57
CA VAL A 86 -11.39 28.43 21.28
C VAL A 86 -11.41 27.06 20.60
N ALA A 87 -12.56 26.36 20.56
CA ALA A 87 -12.60 24.98 20.06
C ALA A 87 -12.22 24.90 18.57
N GLU A 88 -12.59 25.93 17.79
CA GLU A 88 -12.24 26.08 16.38
C GLU A 88 -10.73 26.01 16.15
N PHE A 89 -9.97 26.78 16.94
CA PHE A 89 -8.52 26.87 16.85
C PHE A 89 -7.86 25.50 17.10
N TRP A 90 -8.33 24.75 18.09
CA TRP A 90 -7.77 23.43 18.40
C TRP A 90 -8.15 22.36 17.38
N ILE A 91 -9.40 22.36 16.89
CA ILE A 91 -9.86 21.42 15.86
C ILE A 91 -9.05 21.61 14.58
N MET A 92 -8.93 22.87 14.11
CA MET A 92 -8.17 23.21 12.91
C MET A 92 -6.66 23.07 13.09
N GLY A 93 -6.12 23.40 14.27
CA GLY A 93 -4.69 23.37 14.56
C GLY A 93 -4.12 21.97 14.83
N VAL A 94 -4.98 21.01 15.19
CA VAL A 94 -4.56 19.64 15.56
C VAL A 94 -5.13 18.59 14.61
N TRP A 95 -6.45 18.45 14.51
CA TRP A 95 -7.07 17.28 13.87
C TRP A 95 -6.73 17.19 12.38
N PHE A 96 -6.88 18.31 11.66
CA PHE A 96 -6.60 18.36 10.24
C PHE A 96 -5.09 18.20 9.92
N PRO A 97 -4.15 18.94 10.55
CA PRO A 97 -2.72 18.74 10.33
C PRO A 97 -2.22 17.33 10.68
N PHE A 98 -2.75 16.73 11.75
CA PHE A 98 -2.39 15.37 12.14
C PHE A 98 -2.88 14.34 11.11
N GLY A 99 -4.12 14.51 10.64
CA GLY A 99 -4.68 13.71 9.56
C GLY A 99 -3.85 13.78 8.28
N ILE A 100 -3.46 14.98 7.85
CA ILE A 100 -2.60 15.19 6.67
C ILE A 100 -1.19 14.57 6.87
N ALA A 101 -0.58 14.73 8.04
CA ALA A 101 0.74 14.17 8.34
C ALA A 101 0.72 12.63 8.26
N LEU A 102 -0.26 11.97 8.89
CA LEU A 102 -0.45 10.52 8.83
C LEU A 102 -0.80 10.05 7.42
N PHE A 103 -1.54 10.87 6.65
CA PHE A 103 -1.87 10.55 5.27
C PHE A 103 -0.62 10.55 4.37
N HIS A 104 0.24 11.55 4.49
CA HIS A 104 1.49 11.61 3.74
C HIS A 104 2.46 10.49 4.12
N ALA A 105 2.47 10.11 5.39
CA ALA A 105 3.21 8.94 5.86
C ALA A 105 2.76 7.66 5.19
N SER A 106 1.44 7.43 5.17
CA SER A 106 0.83 6.27 4.51
C SER A 106 1.15 6.24 3.02
N ASN A 107 1.09 7.37 2.33
CA ASN A 107 1.44 7.45 0.91
C ASN A 107 2.93 7.32 0.62
N SER A 108 3.81 7.74 1.54
CA SER A 108 5.26 7.60 1.36
C SER A 108 5.70 6.12 1.36
N ARG A 109 4.93 5.24 2.00
CA ARG A 109 5.12 3.78 1.97
C ARG A 109 5.13 3.22 0.55
N PHE A 110 4.32 3.79 -0.37
CA PHE A 110 4.31 3.39 -1.78
C PHE A 110 5.69 3.54 -2.44
N LEU A 111 6.31 4.71 -2.26
CA LEU A 111 7.62 4.99 -2.86
C LEU A 111 8.70 4.11 -2.24
N TYR A 112 8.62 3.86 -0.93
CA TYR A 112 9.53 2.94 -0.25
C TYR A 112 9.43 1.50 -0.79
N VAL A 113 8.21 0.98 -0.91
CA VAL A 113 7.98 -0.37 -1.46
C VAL A 113 8.48 -0.45 -2.90
N ALA A 114 8.17 0.56 -3.72
CA ALA A 114 8.62 0.59 -5.11
C ALA A 114 10.15 0.66 -5.25
N ASP A 115 10.83 1.46 -4.42
CA ASP A 115 12.29 1.54 -4.43
C ASP A 115 12.93 0.26 -3.86
N GLY A 116 12.32 -0.36 -2.84
CA GLY A 116 12.78 -1.63 -2.27
C GLY A 116 12.66 -2.81 -3.25
N GLN A 117 11.55 -2.90 -3.97
CA GLN A 117 11.31 -3.98 -4.94
C GLN A 117 12.25 -3.91 -6.16
N ARG A 118 12.80 -2.73 -6.48
CA ARG A 118 13.81 -2.58 -7.56
C ARG A 118 15.07 -3.40 -7.34
N LYS A 119 15.42 -3.76 -6.09
CA LYS A 119 16.61 -4.57 -5.81
C LYS A 119 16.54 -5.94 -6.48
N PHE A 120 15.35 -6.49 -6.67
CA PHE A 120 15.14 -7.78 -7.33
C PHE A 120 15.37 -7.74 -8.86
N LEU A 121 15.67 -6.58 -9.43
CA LEU A 121 16.09 -6.43 -10.83
C LEU A 121 17.60 -6.46 -10.99
N GLN A 122 18.33 -6.05 -9.95
CA GLN A 122 19.79 -5.96 -9.98
C GLN A 122 20.33 -7.28 -9.48
N ARG A 123 20.71 -8.16 -10.41
CA ARG A 123 21.48 -9.37 -10.11
C ARG A 123 22.87 -8.92 -9.64
N SER A 124 23.00 -8.67 -8.34
CA SER A 124 24.23 -8.50 -7.57
C SER A 124 25.45 -7.94 -8.34
N GLU A 125 25.48 -6.63 -8.56
CA GLU A 125 26.76 -5.90 -8.46
C GLU A 125 26.78 -5.26 -7.08
N THR A 126 27.44 -5.95 -6.14
CA THR A 126 27.80 -5.41 -4.83
C THR A 126 28.73 -4.22 -5.00
N LEU A 127 28.16 -3.04 -5.22
CA LEU A 127 28.85 -1.78 -5.00
C LEU A 127 28.99 -1.61 -3.48
N SER A 128 30.15 -2.00 -2.97
CA SER A 128 30.60 -1.74 -1.61
C SER A 128 30.51 -0.24 -1.34
N ALA A 129 29.46 0.19 -0.64
CA ALA A 129 29.34 1.55 -0.17
C ALA A 129 30.29 1.75 1.03
N PRO A 130 31.04 2.85 1.11
CA PRO A 130 31.99 3.07 2.19
C PRO A 130 31.28 3.09 3.55
N VAL A 131 31.83 2.32 4.49
CA VAL A 131 31.39 2.25 5.89
C VAL A 131 31.41 3.65 6.50
N SER A 132 30.23 4.27 6.64
CA SER A 132 30.09 5.57 7.29
C SER A 132 30.33 5.42 8.78
N GLN A 133 31.44 5.97 9.27
CA GLN A 133 31.78 6.03 10.69
C GLN A 133 30.75 6.82 11.53
N GLY A 134 30.71 6.47 12.82
CA GLY A 134 29.64 6.78 13.77
C GLY A 134 29.29 8.25 13.94
N GLY A 135 28.00 8.55 13.83
CA GLY A 135 27.38 9.83 14.17
C GLY A 135 25.86 9.69 14.23
N LEU A 136 25.15 10.66 14.81
CA LEU A 136 23.67 10.64 14.91
C LEU A 136 23.01 10.56 13.52
N LEU A 137 23.60 11.18 12.50
CA LEU A 137 23.16 11.09 11.10
C LEU A 137 23.42 9.73 10.47
N ALA A 138 24.47 9.01 10.89
CA ALA A 138 24.74 7.65 10.45
C ALA A 138 23.77 6.66 11.13
N ARG A 139 23.51 6.82 12.44
CA ARG A 139 22.44 6.09 13.15
C ARG A 139 21.06 6.36 12.55
N TRP A 140 20.75 7.62 12.25
CA TRP A 140 19.51 8.01 11.58
C TRP A 140 19.40 7.38 10.19
N ARG A 141 20.48 7.37 9.41
CA ARG A 141 20.57 6.66 8.13
C ARG A 141 20.63 5.13 8.24
N LYS A 142 20.70 4.57 9.44
CA LYS A 142 20.62 3.12 9.72
C LYS A 142 19.22 2.67 10.17
N MET A 143 18.44 3.47 10.91
CA MET A 143 17.09 3.09 11.44
C MET A 143 16.10 2.52 10.39
N ASP A 144 15.10 1.73 10.76
CA ASP A 144 14.14 1.19 9.78
C ASP A 144 13.31 2.29 9.08
N HIS A 145 12.88 2.10 7.84
CA HIS A 145 12.09 3.13 7.13
C HIS A 145 10.78 3.45 7.85
N ASN A 146 10.05 2.44 8.33
CA ASN A 146 8.84 2.65 9.13
C ASN A 146 9.15 3.41 10.41
N ARG A 147 10.25 3.08 11.10
CA ARG A 147 10.67 3.76 12.34
C ARG A 147 11.13 5.19 12.08
N ARG A 148 11.91 5.44 11.02
CA ARG A 148 12.29 6.79 10.57
C ARG A 148 11.07 7.61 10.20
N SER A 149 10.18 7.03 9.41
CA SER A 149 8.92 7.66 9.01
C SER A 149 8.10 7.99 10.25
N LEU A 150 7.87 7.04 11.15
CA LEU A 150 7.15 7.23 12.41
C LEU A 150 7.79 8.30 13.29
N ILE A 151 9.11 8.29 13.47
CA ILE A 151 9.82 9.33 14.25
C ILE A 151 9.69 10.69 13.57
N LEU A 152 9.83 10.79 12.25
CA LEU A 152 9.62 12.04 11.51
C LEU A 152 8.20 12.56 11.68
N ILE A 153 7.21 11.69 11.53
CA ILE A 153 5.79 12.05 11.65
C ILE A 153 5.48 12.50 13.06
N LEU A 154 5.89 11.73 14.08
CA LEU A 154 5.70 12.11 15.48
C LEU A 154 6.42 13.41 15.81
N SER A 155 7.61 13.64 15.24
CA SER A 155 8.34 14.90 15.41
C SER A 155 7.60 16.06 14.74
N CYS A 156 7.07 15.87 13.52
CA CYS A 156 6.28 16.87 12.82
C CYS A 156 4.96 17.18 13.53
N MET A 157 4.26 16.15 14.02
CA MET A 157 3.03 16.30 14.82
C MET A 157 3.33 16.98 16.16
N GLY A 158 4.43 16.62 16.83
CA GLY A 158 4.88 17.25 18.05
C GLY A 158 5.24 18.73 17.85
N LEU A 159 5.94 19.05 16.75
CA LEU A 159 6.26 20.42 16.36
C LEU A 159 4.98 21.22 16.05
N GLN A 160 4.03 20.63 15.31
CA GLN A 160 2.74 21.25 15.01
C GLN A 160 1.95 21.54 16.29
N LEU A 161 1.89 20.59 17.23
CA LEU A 161 1.23 20.76 18.52
C LEU A 161 1.90 21.85 19.35
N ALA A 162 3.24 21.87 19.37
CA ALA A 162 4.01 22.89 20.07
C ALA A 162 3.77 24.28 19.47
N LEU A 163 3.79 24.43 18.14
CA LEU A 163 3.47 25.71 17.49
C LEU A 163 2.04 26.16 17.81
N THR A 164 1.07 25.24 17.73
CA THR A 164 -0.33 25.53 18.04
C THR A 164 -0.49 25.99 19.49
N ALA A 165 0.15 25.31 20.44
CA ALA A 165 0.15 25.70 21.85
C ALA A 165 0.87 27.04 22.08
N ILE A 166 2.00 27.30 21.42
CA ILE A 166 2.72 28.57 21.55
C ILE A 166 1.84 29.72 21.04
N VAL A 167 1.21 29.58 19.87
CA VAL A 167 0.30 30.61 19.33
C VAL A 167 -0.86 30.87 20.27
N PHE A 168 -1.45 29.79 20.82
CA PHE A 168 -2.53 29.89 21.80
C PHE A 168 -2.09 30.67 23.05
N LEU A 169 -0.90 30.36 23.59
CA LEU A 169 -0.40 31.01 24.81
C LEU A 169 0.06 32.47 24.57
N VAL A 170 0.58 32.77 23.38
CA VAL A 170 1.10 34.10 23.02
C VAL A 170 -0.04 35.07 22.69
N SER A 171 -1.09 34.62 22.02
CA SER A 171 -2.19 35.50 21.60
C SER A 171 -3.24 35.69 22.70
N ARG A 172 -3.39 36.93 23.18
CA ARG A 172 -4.46 37.34 24.11
C ARG A 172 -5.85 37.28 23.46
N LYS A 173 -5.93 36.92 22.20
CA LYS A 173 -7.18 36.64 21.50
C LYS A 173 -7.94 35.44 22.08
N PHE A 174 -7.21 34.47 22.63
CA PHE A 174 -7.78 33.23 23.16
C PHE A 174 -7.85 33.20 24.69
N HIS A 175 -7.28 34.21 25.37
CA HIS A 175 -7.17 34.28 26.84
C HIS A 175 -7.30 35.70 27.37
N SER A 176 -7.99 35.85 28.51
CA SER A 176 -8.17 37.15 29.14
C SER A 176 -7.01 37.61 30.05
N SER A 177 -6.14 36.70 30.49
CA SER A 177 -5.21 36.96 31.61
C SER A 177 -3.72 37.00 31.25
N PHE A 178 -3.30 36.42 30.12
CA PHE A 178 -1.88 36.33 29.74
C PHE A 178 -1.71 36.31 28.22
N GLY A 179 -0.50 36.65 27.75
CA GLY A 179 -0.16 36.80 26.33
C GLY A 179 0.41 38.19 26.02
N VAL A 180 0.70 38.45 24.74
CA VAL A 180 1.28 39.72 24.27
C VAL A 180 0.21 40.80 24.13
N SER A 181 0.45 41.94 24.78
CA SER A 181 -0.41 43.14 24.69
C SER A 181 -0.54 43.61 23.24
N GLY A 182 -1.76 43.95 22.81
CA GLY A 182 -2.06 44.35 21.43
C GLY A 182 -2.66 43.26 20.54
N THR A 183 -2.77 42.01 21.03
CA THR A 183 -3.49 40.90 20.36
C THR A 183 -4.90 40.68 20.93
N GLU A 184 -5.32 41.54 21.85
CA GLU A 184 -6.59 41.42 22.57
C GLU A 184 -7.79 41.67 21.66
N VAL A 185 -8.89 40.97 21.93
CA VAL A 185 -10.17 41.23 21.29
C VAL A 185 -11.20 41.63 22.35
N HIS A 186 -11.86 42.76 22.11
CA HIS A 186 -12.93 43.27 22.95
C HIS A 186 -14.27 43.23 22.20
N GLY A 187 -15.37 43.33 22.94
CA GLY A 187 -16.73 43.27 22.40
C GLY A 187 -17.56 42.14 23.00
N SER A 188 -18.73 41.95 22.41
CA SER A 188 -19.68 40.87 22.72
C SER A 188 -19.10 39.49 22.41
N PHE A 189 -19.73 38.43 22.95
CA PHE A 189 -19.32 37.04 22.71
C PHE A 189 -19.18 36.72 21.21
N MET A 190 -20.15 37.15 20.40
CA MET A 190 -20.14 36.89 18.97
C MET A 190 -19.06 37.69 18.21
N GLU A 191 -18.79 38.93 18.63
CA GLU A 191 -17.70 39.74 18.03
C GLU A 191 -16.33 39.14 18.30
N ARG A 192 -16.10 38.64 19.54
CA ARG A 192 -14.86 37.96 19.90
C ARG A 192 -14.65 36.69 19.08
N LYS A 193 -15.70 35.88 18.96
CA LYS A 193 -15.70 34.66 18.16
C LYS A 193 -15.41 34.94 16.68
N VAL A 194 -15.97 36.02 16.12
CA VAL A 194 -15.66 36.46 14.75
C VAL A 194 -14.21 36.86 14.57
N ALA A 195 -13.66 37.60 15.53
CA ALA A 195 -12.27 37.98 15.46
C ALA A 195 -11.34 36.77 15.59
N GLN A 196 -11.65 35.81 16.46
CA GLN A 196 -10.84 34.61 16.75
C GLN A 196 -10.59 33.73 15.52
N GLY A 197 -11.59 33.55 14.65
CA GLY A 197 -11.48 32.77 13.40
C GLY A 197 -10.67 33.44 12.28
N ARG A 198 -9.90 34.49 12.56
CA ARG A 198 -9.09 35.22 11.57
C ARG A 198 -7.80 35.71 12.20
N GLY A 199 -6.78 36.07 11.41
CA GLY A 199 -5.58 36.74 11.90
C GLY A 199 -4.29 35.97 11.66
N TRP A 200 -3.18 36.52 12.16
CA TRP A 200 -1.83 35.97 11.98
C TRP A 200 -1.66 34.64 12.74
N GLU A 201 -2.49 34.38 13.75
CA GLU A 201 -2.51 33.15 14.55
C GLU A 201 -2.72 31.90 13.67
N TRP A 202 -3.39 32.06 12.53
CA TRP A 202 -3.70 31.00 11.58
C TRP A 202 -2.58 30.74 10.57
N PHE A 203 -1.57 31.61 10.52
CA PHE A 203 -0.49 31.53 9.55
C PHE A 203 0.25 30.18 9.57
N PRO A 204 0.61 29.58 10.72
CA PRO A 204 1.26 28.27 10.75
C PRO A 204 0.44 27.18 10.03
N SER A 205 -0.86 27.12 10.31
CA SER A 205 -1.77 26.14 9.70
C SER A 205 -1.90 26.37 8.19
N ILE A 206 -2.08 27.62 7.76
CA ILE A 206 -2.16 28.01 6.33
C ILE A 206 -0.86 27.65 5.61
N PHE A 207 0.28 28.06 6.15
CA PHE A 207 1.60 27.83 5.57
C PHE A 207 1.84 26.34 5.35
N TRP A 208 1.54 25.53 6.36
CA TRP A 208 1.78 24.09 6.28
C TRP A 208 0.84 23.41 5.28
N GLN A 209 -0.44 23.75 5.29
CA GLN A 209 -1.39 23.25 4.30
C GLN A 209 -0.96 23.59 2.86
N MET A 210 -0.49 24.83 2.62
CA MET A 210 0.01 25.25 1.31
C MET A 210 1.31 24.55 0.93
N PHE A 211 2.27 24.41 1.85
CA PHE A 211 3.53 23.69 1.62
C PHE A 211 3.27 22.24 1.19
N TRP A 212 2.38 21.54 1.89
CA TRP A 212 2.04 20.15 1.55
C TRP A 212 1.37 20.03 0.18
N ALA A 213 0.37 20.86 -0.10
CA ALA A 213 -0.40 20.78 -1.34
C ALA A 213 0.37 21.30 -2.58
N TRP A 214 1.22 22.32 -2.43
CA TRP A 214 1.82 23.02 -3.57
C TRP A 214 3.32 22.80 -3.75
N ILE A 215 4.01 22.22 -2.76
CA ILE A 215 5.43 21.86 -2.89
C ILE A 215 5.59 20.35 -2.80
N PHE A 216 5.11 19.74 -1.71
CA PHE A 216 5.34 18.31 -1.48
C PHE A 216 4.51 17.41 -2.40
N ALA A 217 3.24 17.71 -2.62
CA ALA A 217 2.40 16.92 -3.53
C ALA A 217 2.94 16.91 -4.98
N PRO A 218 3.34 18.04 -5.60
CA PRO A 218 4.03 18.02 -6.89
C PRO A 218 5.32 17.20 -6.90
N TYR A 219 6.12 17.25 -5.83
CA TYR A 219 7.30 16.40 -5.70
C TYR A 219 6.95 14.90 -5.74
N ILE A 220 5.92 14.48 -4.99
CA ILE A 220 5.43 13.09 -5.00
C ILE A 220 4.90 12.72 -6.39
N LEU A 221 4.11 13.58 -7.02
CA LEU A 221 3.59 13.36 -8.38
C LEU A 221 4.74 13.13 -9.37
N PHE A 222 5.79 13.94 -9.28
CA PHE A 222 6.96 13.82 -10.13
C PHE A 222 7.72 12.50 -9.90
N ARG A 223 7.93 12.10 -8.64
CA ARG A 223 8.51 10.80 -8.26
C ARG A 223 7.66 9.63 -8.77
N ALA A 224 6.34 9.71 -8.64
CA ALA A 224 5.41 8.65 -8.98
C ALA A 224 5.15 8.51 -10.49
N ARG A 225 5.51 9.50 -11.32
CA ARG A 225 5.13 9.54 -12.75
C ARG A 225 5.57 8.33 -13.58
N LYS A 226 6.70 7.73 -13.23
CA LYS A 226 7.28 6.58 -13.96
C LYS A 226 6.87 5.23 -13.37
N LEU A 227 6.25 5.22 -12.19
CA LEU A 227 5.76 4.00 -11.57
C LEU A 227 4.44 3.63 -12.25
N ARG A 228 4.29 2.39 -12.67
CA ARG A 228 3.03 1.89 -13.25
C ARG A 228 2.61 0.65 -12.48
N ASP A 229 1.93 0.85 -11.38
CA ASP A 229 1.47 -0.26 -10.53
C ASP A 229 0.16 -0.87 -11.03
N THR A 230 -0.06 -2.14 -10.70
CA THR A 230 -1.31 -2.87 -10.96
C THR A 230 -2.31 -2.75 -9.82
N GLN A 231 -1.95 -2.07 -8.73
CA GLN A 231 -2.66 -2.07 -7.45
C GLN A 231 -3.48 -0.79 -7.21
N GLY A 232 -3.55 0.12 -8.19
CA GLY A 232 -4.28 1.40 -8.12
C GLY A 232 -3.68 2.45 -7.18
N TRP A 233 -2.47 2.23 -6.64
CA TRP A 233 -1.86 3.10 -5.63
C TRP A 233 -1.35 4.42 -6.23
N ARG A 234 -0.79 4.39 -7.46
CA ARG A 234 -0.45 5.62 -8.18
C ARG A 234 -1.70 6.46 -8.48
N LEU A 235 -2.78 5.83 -8.95
CA LEU A 235 -4.02 6.53 -9.26
C LEU A 235 -4.56 7.23 -8.01
N GLN A 236 -4.64 6.51 -6.89
CA GLN A 236 -5.03 7.08 -5.60
C GLN A 236 -4.15 8.27 -5.22
N THR A 237 -2.83 8.12 -5.29
CA THR A 237 -1.89 9.20 -4.90
C THR A 237 -2.09 10.44 -5.78
N ILE A 238 -2.22 10.26 -7.09
CA ILE A 238 -2.45 11.37 -8.03
C ILE A 238 -3.77 12.07 -7.75
N ALA A 239 -4.85 11.30 -7.61
CA ALA A 239 -6.18 11.84 -7.35
C ALA A 239 -6.24 12.60 -6.02
N CYS A 240 -5.58 12.09 -4.98
CA CYS A 240 -5.50 12.76 -3.68
C CYS A 240 -4.71 14.08 -3.74
N CYS A 241 -3.57 14.09 -4.44
CA CYS A 241 -2.78 15.31 -4.61
C CYS A 241 -3.57 16.41 -5.34
N ILE A 242 -4.26 16.06 -6.43
CA ILE A 242 -5.06 17.02 -7.20
C ILE A 242 -6.24 17.54 -6.38
N SER A 243 -6.92 16.65 -5.64
CA SER A 243 -8.10 17.01 -4.84
C SER A 243 -7.81 18.01 -3.73
N ASN A 244 -6.57 18.10 -3.25
CA ASN A 244 -6.17 19.02 -2.19
C ASN A 244 -5.77 20.42 -2.69
N LEU A 245 -5.49 20.61 -3.98
CA LEU A 245 -4.93 21.87 -4.49
C LEU A 245 -5.86 23.07 -4.26
N HIS A 246 -7.17 22.87 -4.36
CA HIS A 246 -8.16 23.94 -4.21
C HIS A 246 -8.47 24.31 -2.75
N ALA A 247 -8.19 23.43 -1.77
CA ALA A 247 -8.66 23.55 -0.39
C ALA A 247 -8.31 24.88 0.25
N ALA A 248 -7.00 25.17 0.36
CA ALA A 248 -6.50 26.36 1.03
C ALA A 248 -6.81 27.65 0.24
N PRO A 249 -6.61 27.72 -1.09
CA PRO A 249 -7.00 28.90 -1.86
C PRO A 249 -8.49 29.24 -1.70
N MET A 250 -9.38 28.26 -1.83
CA MET A 250 -10.83 28.50 -1.74
C MET A 250 -11.28 28.86 -0.34
N TRP A 251 -10.69 28.24 0.70
CA TRP A 251 -10.93 28.64 2.09
C TRP A 251 -10.52 30.09 2.36
N LEU A 252 -9.32 30.50 1.91
CA LEU A 252 -8.86 31.89 2.05
C LEU A 252 -9.75 32.88 1.28
N ILE A 253 -10.17 32.52 0.05
CA ILE A 253 -11.11 33.33 -0.73
C ILE A 253 -12.43 33.49 0.04
N ALA A 254 -12.98 32.40 0.57
CA ALA A 254 -14.20 32.43 1.36
C ALA A 254 -14.08 33.28 2.63
N LEU A 255 -12.90 33.35 3.26
CA LEU A 255 -12.67 34.17 4.45
C LEU A 255 -12.49 35.66 4.14
N TYR A 256 -11.69 35.99 3.13
CA TYR A 256 -11.20 37.35 2.92
C TYR A 256 -11.91 38.12 1.79
N VAL A 257 -12.62 37.45 0.88
CA VAL A 257 -13.31 38.11 -0.24
C VAL A 257 -14.78 38.38 0.12
N PRO A 258 -15.21 39.66 0.22
CA PRO A 258 -16.59 39.99 0.63
C PRO A 258 -17.67 39.40 -0.28
N ALA A 259 -17.39 39.22 -1.57
CA ALA A 259 -18.31 38.63 -2.54
C ALA A 259 -18.72 37.18 -2.20
N MET A 260 -17.99 36.50 -1.31
CA MET A 260 -18.33 35.15 -0.84
C MET A 260 -19.33 35.13 0.32
N GLU A 261 -19.71 36.28 0.90
CA GLU A 261 -20.65 36.36 2.02
C GLU A 261 -22.03 35.70 1.75
N PRO A 262 -22.65 35.86 0.56
CA PRO A 262 -23.89 35.15 0.21
C PRO A 262 -23.71 33.62 0.20
N VAL A 263 -22.54 33.14 -0.24
CA VAL A 263 -22.20 31.71 -0.27
C VAL A 263 -21.99 31.20 1.16
N ASN A 264 -21.23 31.94 1.97
CA ASN A 264 -20.91 31.61 3.36
C ASN A 264 -22.13 31.47 4.28
N THR A 265 -23.28 31.99 3.86
CA THR A 265 -24.56 31.82 4.56
C THR A 265 -25.06 30.37 4.51
N TYR A 266 -24.65 29.59 3.52
CA TYR A 266 -25.05 28.20 3.32
C TYR A 266 -23.87 27.24 3.29
N PHE A 267 -22.71 27.71 2.85
CA PHE A 267 -21.49 26.95 2.70
C PHE A 267 -20.33 27.61 3.45
N ILE A 268 -20.07 27.18 4.67
CA ILE A 268 -19.13 27.86 5.57
C ILE A 268 -17.68 27.74 5.05
N PRO A 269 -16.81 28.73 5.25
CA PRO A 269 -15.45 28.73 4.69
C PRO A 269 -14.64 27.43 4.85
N PRO A 270 -14.58 26.74 6.01
CA PRO A 270 -13.86 25.47 6.17
C PRO A 270 -14.43 24.32 5.33
N GLN A 271 -15.64 24.42 4.80
CA GLN A 271 -16.20 23.37 3.94
C GLN A 271 -15.44 23.21 2.62
N TRP A 272 -14.71 24.22 2.16
CA TRP A 272 -13.78 24.07 1.03
C TRP A 272 -12.66 23.07 1.35
N ILE A 273 -12.19 23.04 2.59
CA ILE A 273 -11.25 22.02 3.07
C ILE A 273 -11.98 20.67 3.23
N ALA A 274 -13.21 20.68 3.74
CA ALA A 274 -14.01 19.46 3.90
C ALA A 274 -14.30 18.76 2.56
N VAL A 275 -14.48 19.50 1.47
CA VAL A 275 -14.61 18.92 0.12
C VAL A 275 -13.35 18.14 -0.26
N SER A 276 -12.17 18.71 -0.05
CA SER A 276 -10.91 18.01 -0.26
C SER A 276 -10.77 16.77 0.63
N VAL A 277 -11.13 16.87 1.92
CA VAL A 277 -11.12 15.72 2.83
C VAL A 277 -12.03 14.60 2.34
N MET A 278 -13.25 14.92 1.92
CA MET A 278 -14.19 13.94 1.39
C MET A 278 -13.64 13.25 0.12
N LEU A 279 -12.97 13.99 -0.76
CA LEU A 279 -12.30 13.43 -1.93
C LEU A 279 -11.13 12.52 -1.54
N LEU A 280 -10.32 12.90 -0.55
CA LEU A 280 -9.27 12.03 -0.01
C LEU A 280 -9.87 10.74 0.54
N GLU A 281 -10.92 10.82 1.35
CA GLU A 281 -11.64 9.65 1.87
C GLU A 281 -12.14 8.76 0.73
N ILE A 282 -12.68 9.36 -0.34
CA ILE A 282 -13.14 8.61 -1.51
C ILE A 282 -11.99 7.81 -2.14
N PHE A 283 -10.89 8.48 -2.46
CA PHE A 283 -9.78 7.84 -3.17
C PHE A 283 -9.00 6.87 -2.28
N THR A 284 -8.94 7.12 -0.98
CA THR A 284 -8.18 6.27 -0.04
C THR A 284 -8.92 5.02 0.38
N VAL A 285 -10.25 5.06 0.41
CA VAL A 285 -11.09 3.92 0.82
C VAL A 285 -11.65 3.18 -0.40
N PHE A 286 -12.30 3.86 -1.35
CA PHE A 286 -13.01 3.16 -2.41
C PHE A 286 -12.12 2.65 -3.53
N VAL A 287 -10.97 3.28 -3.81
CA VAL A 287 -10.00 2.72 -4.78
C VAL A 287 -9.53 1.33 -4.36
N PRO A 288 -9.00 1.10 -3.12
CA PRO A 288 -8.65 -0.25 -2.69
C PRO A 288 -9.83 -1.22 -2.67
N ILE A 289 -11.07 -0.77 -2.40
CA ILE A 289 -12.26 -1.64 -2.49
C ILE A 289 -12.46 -2.14 -3.92
N ILE A 290 -12.40 -1.24 -4.90
CA ILE A 290 -12.52 -1.60 -6.32
C ILE A 290 -11.40 -2.58 -6.72
N GLU A 291 -10.17 -2.33 -6.26
CA GLU A 291 -9.05 -3.21 -6.58
C GLU A 291 -9.16 -4.60 -5.94
N VAL A 292 -9.73 -4.71 -4.73
CA VAL A 292 -10.07 -6.00 -4.12
C VAL A 292 -11.07 -6.79 -4.98
N TRP A 293 -12.09 -6.13 -5.52
CA TRP A 293 -13.06 -6.80 -6.38
C TRP A 293 -12.44 -7.24 -7.71
N LYS A 294 -11.64 -6.38 -8.35
CA LYS A 294 -10.90 -6.73 -9.57
C LYS A 294 -9.97 -7.92 -9.33
N HIS A 295 -9.23 -7.91 -8.23
CA HIS A 295 -8.35 -9.01 -7.86
C HIS A 295 -9.12 -10.32 -7.69
N LYS A 296 -10.23 -10.30 -6.95
CA LYS A 296 -11.05 -11.50 -6.76
C LYS A 296 -11.63 -12.04 -8.07
N ALA A 297 -12.14 -11.16 -8.93
CA ALA A 297 -12.66 -11.55 -10.23
C ALA A 297 -11.58 -12.21 -11.08
N LEU A 298 -10.37 -11.63 -11.11
CA LEU A 298 -9.23 -12.17 -11.86
C LEU A 298 -8.75 -13.51 -11.31
N THR A 299 -8.62 -13.64 -9.99
CA THR A 299 -8.24 -14.91 -9.35
C THR A 299 -9.28 -15.99 -9.64
N GLN A 300 -10.58 -15.67 -9.55
CA GLN A 300 -11.65 -16.62 -9.83
C GLN A 300 -11.69 -17.04 -11.30
N GLU A 301 -11.49 -16.11 -12.24
CA GLU A 301 -11.35 -16.42 -13.67
C GLU A 301 -10.17 -17.36 -13.94
N THR A 302 -9.04 -17.11 -13.26
CA THR A 302 -7.82 -17.94 -13.37
C THR A 302 -8.07 -19.35 -12.84
N LEU A 303 -8.65 -19.48 -11.65
CA LEU A 303 -8.99 -20.77 -11.06
C LEU A 303 -9.98 -21.56 -11.93
N ASN A 304 -10.99 -20.88 -12.49
CA ASN A 304 -11.93 -21.51 -13.42
C ASN A 304 -11.23 -21.98 -14.70
N SER A 305 -10.23 -21.25 -15.18
CA SER A 305 -9.44 -21.62 -16.37
C SER A 305 -8.56 -22.83 -16.08
N ILE A 306 -7.90 -22.86 -14.93
CA ILE A 306 -7.11 -24.01 -14.46
C ILE A 306 -8.00 -25.25 -14.33
N ALA A 307 -9.15 -25.13 -13.65
CA ALA A 307 -10.08 -26.24 -13.46
C ALA A 307 -10.62 -26.80 -14.79
N ARG A 308 -10.93 -25.93 -15.77
CA ARG A 308 -11.33 -26.34 -17.12
C ARG A 308 -10.21 -27.13 -17.80
N TRP A 309 -8.98 -26.63 -17.76
CA TRP A 309 -7.84 -27.33 -18.35
C TRP A 309 -7.57 -28.69 -17.69
N GLU A 310 -7.63 -28.77 -16.36
CA GLU A 310 -7.47 -30.03 -15.62
C GLU A 310 -8.56 -31.05 -15.98
N SER A 311 -9.81 -30.61 -16.14
CA SER A 311 -10.92 -31.47 -16.56
C SER A 311 -10.72 -32.03 -17.96
N GLN A 312 -10.19 -31.22 -18.89
CA GLN A 312 -9.85 -31.66 -20.24
C GLN A 312 -8.69 -32.66 -20.22
N LYS A 313 -7.64 -32.41 -19.44
CA LYS A 313 -6.50 -33.33 -19.28
C LYS A 313 -6.93 -34.67 -18.70
N LYS A 314 -7.82 -34.67 -17.69
CA LYS A 314 -8.42 -35.90 -17.14
C LYS A 314 -9.30 -36.64 -18.16
N GLY A 315 -10.05 -35.92 -19.00
CA GLY A 315 -10.83 -36.51 -20.11
C GLY A 315 -9.96 -37.15 -21.19
N PHE A 316 -8.74 -36.64 -21.41
CA PHE A 316 -7.76 -37.26 -22.31
C PHE A 316 -7.01 -38.46 -21.69
N ASN A 317 -6.83 -38.49 -20.36
CA ASN A 317 -6.12 -39.57 -19.66
C ASN A 317 -7.05 -40.67 -19.13
N GLY A 318 -8.37 -40.45 -19.10
CA GLY A 318 -9.37 -41.38 -18.58
C GLY A 318 -10.46 -41.64 -19.60
N GLY A 319 -10.16 -42.42 -20.64
CA GLY A 319 -11.15 -42.85 -21.62
C GLY A 319 -10.55 -43.72 -22.71
N ASN A 320 -10.84 -45.02 -22.63
CA ASN A 320 -10.59 -46.00 -23.68
C ASN A 320 -10.87 -45.45 -25.08
N LYS A 321 -10.04 -45.89 -26.04
CA LYS A 321 -10.38 -45.94 -27.46
C LYS A 321 -11.81 -46.48 -27.62
N SER A 322 -12.77 -45.61 -27.94
CA SER A 322 -13.90 -46.00 -28.76
C SER A 322 -13.67 -45.40 -30.14
N ILE A 323 -12.96 -46.16 -30.96
CA ILE A 323 -13.08 -46.07 -32.41
C ILE A 323 -14.53 -46.46 -32.72
N ASN A 324 -15.32 -45.49 -33.17
CA ASN A 324 -16.31 -45.68 -34.23
C ASN A 324 -16.75 -44.30 -34.73
N SER A 325 -16.32 -43.99 -35.94
CA SER A 325 -16.96 -43.03 -36.83
C SER A 325 -18.36 -43.51 -37.18
N ASP A 326 -19.36 -42.62 -37.21
CA ASP A 326 -20.00 -42.28 -38.48
C ASP A 326 -20.98 -41.10 -38.37
N SER A 327 -21.04 -40.37 -39.47
CA SER A 327 -21.73 -39.13 -39.74
C SER A 327 -23.26 -39.17 -39.62
N THR A 328 -23.87 -38.04 -39.22
CA THR A 328 -25.10 -37.57 -39.91
C THR A 328 -25.21 -36.05 -39.87
N ARG A 329 -25.23 -35.45 -41.08
CA ARG A 329 -25.74 -34.09 -41.33
C ARG A 329 -27.26 -34.14 -41.27
N SER A 330 -27.89 -33.19 -40.60
CA SER A 330 -29.16 -32.62 -41.08
C SER A 330 -29.39 -31.22 -40.51
N SER A 331 -29.76 -30.33 -41.44
CA SER A 331 -30.04 -28.91 -41.33
C SER A 331 -31.43 -28.61 -40.75
N TRP A 332 -31.68 -27.30 -40.51
CA TRP A 332 -32.93 -26.59 -40.14
C TRP A 332 -33.39 -26.66 -38.68
N GLY A 333 -33.74 -25.57 -38.00
CA GLY A 333 -33.86 -24.15 -38.34
C GLY A 333 -34.57 -23.41 -37.20
N GLY A 334 -34.08 -22.24 -36.78
CA GLY A 334 -34.71 -21.45 -35.70
C GLY A 334 -33.92 -20.18 -35.35
N ARG A 335 -34.13 -19.11 -36.12
CA ARG A 335 -33.66 -17.73 -35.87
C ARG A 335 -34.27 -17.16 -34.58
N HIS A 336 -33.45 -16.57 -33.70
CA HIS A 336 -33.39 -15.12 -33.42
C HIS A 336 -32.53 -14.81 -32.17
N GLY A 337 -31.64 -13.82 -32.28
CA GLY A 337 -30.91 -13.24 -31.14
C GLY A 337 -29.47 -12.85 -31.47
N ARG A 338 -29.26 -11.85 -32.34
CA ARG A 338 -27.93 -11.27 -32.61
C ARG A 338 -27.44 -10.53 -31.36
N SER A 339 -26.48 -11.11 -30.64
CA SER A 339 -25.41 -10.36 -29.98
C SER A 339 -24.10 -10.95 -30.50
N SER A 340 -23.39 -10.17 -31.31
CA SER A 340 -22.11 -10.54 -31.89
C SER A 340 -21.03 -10.48 -30.80
N SER A 341 -20.92 -11.52 -29.98
CA SER A 341 -19.66 -11.83 -29.31
C SER A 341 -18.79 -12.57 -30.32
N VAL A 342 -17.83 -11.87 -30.90
CA VAL A 342 -16.72 -12.47 -31.64
C VAL A 342 -15.95 -13.35 -30.63
N HIS A 343 -16.36 -14.61 -30.53
CA HIS A 343 -15.56 -15.65 -29.89
C HIS A 343 -14.46 -16.02 -30.87
N THR A 344 -13.26 -15.44 -30.67
CA THR A 344 -12.03 -16.03 -31.19
C THR A 344 -11.74 -17.31 -30.42
N SER A 345 -12.27 -18.42 -30.94
CA SER A 345 -11.86 -19.77 -30.59
C SER A 345 -10.47 -20.06 -31.20
N THR A 346 -9.46 -19.38 -30.69
CA THR A 346 -8.04 -19.67 -30.95
C THR A 346 -7.33 -19.79 -29.60
N SER A 347 -7.15 -21.03 -29.15
CA SER A 347 -6.00 -21.46 -28.32
C SER A 347 -5.72 -20.71 -27.00
N GLY A 348 -6.70 -20.01 -26.42
CA GLY A 348 -6.52 -19.18 -25.22
C GLY A 348 -6.37 -19.94 -23.89
N GLY A 349 -6.62 -21.25 -23.88
CA GLY A 349 -6.63 -22.08 -22.65
C GLY A 349 -5.25 -22.55 -22.16
N SER A 350 -4.20 -22.46 -22.99
CA SER A 350 -2.87 -23.00 -22.65
C SER A 350 -2.01 -22.06 -21.78
N ILE A 351 -2.27 -20.75 -21.83
CA ILE A 351 -1.35 -19.73 -21.29
C ILE A 351 -1.48 -19.55 -19.76
N LEU A 352 -2.64 -19.81 -19.16
CA LEU A 352 -2.87 -19.68 -17.70
C LEU A 352 -2.67 -21.03 -16.96
N THR A 353 -1.68 -21.80 -17.38
CA THR A 353 -1.37 -23.13 -16.82
C THR A 353 -0.07 -23.10 -16.02
N MET A 354 0.07 -24.05 -15.09
CA MET A 354 1.33 -24.23 -14.36
C MET A 354 2.50 -24.53 -15.32
N GLU A 355 2.26 -25.34 -16.36
CA GLU A 355 3.26 -25.67 -17.38
C GLU A 355 3.78 -24.42 -18.11
N ALA A 356 2.91 -23.47 -18.44
CA ALA A 356 3.31 -22.21 -19.09
C ALA A 356 4.14 -21.30 -18.16
N LEU A 357 3.82 -21.27 -16.88
CA LEU A 357 4.59 -20.54 -15.87
C LEU A 357 5.99 -21.16 -15.70
N GLU A 358 6.08 -22.48 -15.53
CA GLU A 358 7.36 -23.19 -15.40
C GLU A 358 8.21 -23.09 -16.67
N HIS A 359 7.60 -23.12 -17.85
CA HIS A 359 8.29 -22.87 -19.10
C HIS A 359 8.90 -21.44 -19.13
N THR A 360 8.17 -20.44 -18.63
CA THR A 360 8.67 -19.06 -18.59
C THR A 360 9.81 -18.92 -17.58
N LEU A 361 9.65 -19.47 -16.37
CA LEU A 361 10.69 -19.50 -15.33
C LEU A 361 11.94 -20.27 -15.77
N SER A 362 11.77 -21.30 -16.61
CA SER A 362 12.89 -22.10 -17.11
C SER A 362 13.65 -21.41 -18.23
N LYS A 363 12.95 -20.81 -19.20
CA LYS A 363 13.54 -20.24 -20.43
C LYS A 363 13.98 -18.78 -20.30
N ASN A 364 13.10 -17.92 -19.80
CA ASN A 364 13.37 -16.49 -19.69
C ASN A 364 12.53 -15.85 -18.57
N PRO A 365 12.99 -15.91 -17.31
CA PRO A 365 12.28 -15.34 -16.17
C PRO A 365 12.32 -13.80 -16.13
N GLU A 366 13.24 -13.15 -16.86
CA GLU A 366 13.53 -11.72 -16.71
C GLU A 366 12.30 -10.80 -16.93
N PRO A 367 11.47 -10.97 -17.99
CA PRO A 367 10.29 -10.12 -18.16
C PRO A 367 9.27 -10.26 -17.01
N LEU A 368 9.15 -11.47 -16.45
CA LEU A 368 8.26 -11.75 -15.33
C LEU A 368 8.84 -11.18 -14.01
N GLN A 369 10.15 -11.25 -13.83
CA GLN A 369 10.88 -10.59 -12.73
C GLN A 369 10.69 -9.07 -12.78
N GLN A 370 10.85 -8.46 -13.97
CA GLN A 370 10.67 -7.02 -14.17
C GLN A 370 9.25 -6.58 -13.86
N PHE A 371 8.26 -7.33 -14.35
CA PHE A 371 6.85 -7.06 -14.07
C PHE A 371 6.52 -7.19 -12.58
N SER A 372 6.93 -8.30 -11.95
CA SER A 372 6.63 -8.57 -10.54
C SER A 372 7.27 -7.52 -9.63
N ALA A 373 8.53 -7.14 -9.86
CA ALA A 373 9.20 -6.12 -9.06
C ALA A 373 8.68 -4.69 -9.29
N LEU A 374 8.49 -4.26 -10.55
CA LEU A 374 8.18 -2.85 -10.84
C LEU A 374 6.70 -2.49 -10.79
N ARG A 375 5.82 -3.49 -10.91
CA ARG A 375 4.39 -3.25 -11.18
C ARG A 375 3.49 -3.97 -10.20
N ASP A 376 3.74 -5.25 -9.95
CA ASP A 376 2.93 -6.05 -9.01
C ASP A 376 3.39 -5.93 -7.55
N PHE A 377 4.65 -5.51 -7.34
CA PHE A 377 5.38 -5.46 -6.07
C PHE A 377 5.45 -6.84 -5.38
N SER A 378 5.76 -7.85 -6.17
CA SER A 378 5.84 -9.26 -5.76
C SER A 378 7.12 -9.94 -6.26
N GLY A 379 8.18 -9.15 -6.49
CA GLY A 379 9.43 -9.58 -7.09
C GLY A 379 10.18 -10.61 -6.25
N GLU A 380 9.97 -10.60 -4.94
CA GLU A 380 10.53 -11.57 -4.00
C GLU A 380 10.14 -13.01 -4.36
N ASN A 381 8.93 -13.22 -4.89
CA ASN A 381 8.46 -14.55 -5.25
C ASN A 381 9.21 -15.11 -6.46
N ILE A 382 9.41 -14.29 -7.50
CA ILE A 382 10.13 -14.74 -8.71
C ILE A 382 11.63 -14.87 -8.39
N ALA A 383 12.20 -13.94 -7.61
CA ALA A 383 13.57 -14.01 -7.13
C ALA A 383 13.84 -15.30 -6.35
N PHE A 384 12.99 -15.64 -5.39
CA PHE A 384 13.07 -16.90 -4.63
C PHE A 384 13.05 -18.12 -5.56
N LEU A 385 12.10 -18.20 -6.50
CA LEU A 385 12.00 -19.32 -7.44
C LEU A 385 13.25 -19.44 -8.33
N THR A 386 13.81 -18.33 -8.77
CA THR A 386 15.07 -18.34 -9.54
C THR A 386 16.26 -18.76 -8.68
N SER A 387 16.35 -18.30 -7.43
CA SER A 387 17.44 -18.64 -6.51
C SER A 387 17.42 -20.12 -6.11
N VAL A 388 16.24 -20.69 -5.82
CA VAL A 388 16.09 -22.13 -5.53
C VAL A 388 16.47 -22.96 -6.74
N LYS A 389 16.05 -22.57 -7.95
CA LYS A 389 16.41 -23.27 -9.19
C LYS A 389 17.92 -23.23 -9.43
N GLU A 390 18.57 -22.08 -9.23
CA GLU A 390 20.02 -21.95 -9.38
C GLU A 390 20.76 -22.79 -8.34
N TRP A 391 20.34 -22.75 -7.08
CA TRP A 391 20.87 -23.59 -6.00
C TRP A 391 20.76 -25.09 -6.34
N LYS A 392 19.58 -25.56 -6.77
CA LYS A 392 19.39 -26.95 -7.22
C LYS A 392 20.30 -27.31 -8.39
N ALA A 393 20.40 -26.44 -9.40
CA ALA A 393 21.26 -26.69 -10.56
C ALA A 393 22.75 -26.76 -10.21
N THR A 394 23.20 -26.00 -9.19
CA THR A 394 24.60 -25.98 -8.75
C THR A 394 24.97 -27.21 -7.92
N TYR A 395 24.15 -27.60 -6.95
CA TYR A 395 24.51 -28.65 -5.98
C TYR A 395 23.89 -30.01 -6.27
N PHE A 396 22.80 -30.04 -7.05
CA PHE A 396 22.09 -31.25 -7.46
C PHE A 396 21.91 -31.27 -8.99
N PRO A 397 23.01 -31.17 -9.77
CA PRO A 397 22.90 -31.33 -11.21
C PRO A 397 22.27 -32.69 -11.48
N THR A 398 21.31 -32.73 -12.41
CA THR A 398 20.64 -33.96 -12.81
C THR A 398 21.64 -34.83 -13.55
N THR A 399 22.50 -35.53 -12.81
CA THR A 399 23.38 -36.54 -13.37
C THR A 399 22.49 -37.71 -13.75
N THR A 400 22.35 -37.86 -15.07
CA THR A 400 21.97 -39.04 -15.83
C THR A 400 21.92 -40.33 -15.02
N LYS A 401 20.82 -41.07 -15.22
CA LYS A 401 20.49 -42.43 -14.76
C LYS A 401 21.53 -43.53 -15.09
N ASP A 402 22.78 -43.22 -15.34
CA ASP A 402 23.82 -44.18 -15.69
C ASP A 402 25.11 -43.84 -14.94
N THR A 403 25.14 -44.12 -13.64
CA THR A 403 26.37 -44.69 -13.06
C THR A 403 25.99 -45.57 -11.88
N GLU A 404 26.67 -46.69 -11.85
CA GLU A 404 26.37 -47.92 -11.15
C GLU A 404 26.24 -47.76 -9.64
N LYS A 405 25.60 -48.76 -9.04
CA LYS A 405 25.62 -49.07 -7.62
C LYS A 405 27.01 -48.80 -7.02
N GLU A 406 27.14 -47.75 -6.22
CA GLU A 406 28.16 -47.69 -5.19
C GLU A 406 27.49 -47.53 -3.83
N ASP A 407 28.00 -48.35 -2.91
CA ASP A 407 27.46 -48.73 -1.62
C ASP A 407 27.16 -47.56 -0.68
N GLY A 408 26.05 -47.68 0.07
CA GLY A 408 25.90 -47.48 1.52
C GLY A 408 26.50 -46.28 2.26
N ALA A 409 27.20 -45.35 1.62
CA ALA A 409 27.76 -44.16 2.23
C ALA A 409 26.74 -43.02 2.10
N ALA A 410 26.27 -42.51 3.23
CA ALA A 410 25.44 -41.29 3.25
C ALA A 410 26.12 -40.23 2.38
N LYS A 411 25.44 -39.75 1.32
CA LYS A 411 25.89 -38.63 0.50
C LYS A 411 26.10 -37.44 1.44
N VAL A 412 27.34 -37.17 1.83
CA VAL A 412 27.69 -35.99 2.64
C VAL A 412 27.53 -34.78 1.73
N LEU A 413 26.45 -34.02 1.95
CA LEU A 413 26.18 -32.78 1.21
C LEU A 413 27.33 -31.79 1.46
N PRO A 414 27.84 -31.10 0.41
CA PRO A 414 28.86 -30.07 0.61
C PRO A 414 28.34 -28.99 1.56
N ARG A 415 29.16 -28.56 2.53
CA ARG A 415 28.80 -27.47 3.46
C ARG A 415 28.37 -26.20 2.72
N GLU A 416 28.98 -25.93 1.57
CA GLU A 416 28.64 -24.82 0.69
C GLU A 416 27.19 -24.89 0.17
N CYS A 417 26.63 -26.10 0.02
CA CYS A 417 25.22 -26.30 -0.33
C CYS A 417 24.29 -25.78 0.77
N PHE A 418 24.60 -26.09 2.03
CA PHE A 418 23.86 -25.59 3.19
C PHE A 418 24.02 -24.08 3.34
N GLU A 419 25.24 -23.55 3.21
CA GLU A 419 25.48 -22.10 3.28
C GLU A 419 24.73 -21.33 2.20
N SER A 420 24.68 -21.86 0.98
CA SER A 420 23.91 -21.28 -0.12
C SER A 420 22.39 -21.35 0.13
N ALA A 421 21.88 -22.46 0.67
CA ALA A 421 20.48 -22.57 1.10
C ALA A 421 20.14 -21.60 2.24
N LEU A 422 21.05 -21.42 3.19
CA LEU A 422 20.90 -20.49 4.30
C LEU A 422 20.82 -19.04 3.81
N LYS A 423 21.56 -18.67 2.76
CA LYS A 423 21.42 -17.35 2.10
C LYS A 423 20.01 -17.14 1.56
N ILE A 424 19.43 -18.14 0.90
CA ILE A 424 18.05 -18.10 0.40
C ILE A 424 17.06 -17.93 1.57
N TYR A 425 17.25 -18.68 2.66
CA TYR A 425 16.42 -18.54 3.86
C TYR A 425 16.49 -17.12 4.44
N VAL A 426 17.69 -16.58 4.65
CA VAL A 426 17.91 -15.24 5.21
C VAL A 426 17.30 -14.16 4.32
N GLU A 427 17.44 -14.27 3.00
CA GLU A 427 17.00 -13.25 2.05
C GLU A 427 15.48 -13.24 1.82
N PHE A 428 14.84 -14.41 1.75
CA PHE A 428 13.44 -14.53 1.31
C PHE A 428 12.49 -15.04 2.39
N ILE A 429 12.94 -15.85 3.35
CA ILE A 429 12.05 -16.61 4.24
C ILE A 429 12.09 -16.09 5.67
N SER A 430 13.26 -15.70 6.19
CA SER A 430 13.41 -15.35 7.60
C SER A 430 12.53 -14.16 8.01
N ALA A 431 11.74 -14.34 9.07
CA ALA A 431 10.94 -13.26 9.65
C ALA A 431 11.79 -12.15 10.30
N THR A 432 13.06 -12.46 10.60
CA THR A 432 14.00 -11.59 11.33
C THR A 432 15.12 -11.05 10.45
N HIS A 433 15.16 -11.41 9.17
CA HIS A 433 16.23 -10.93 8.28
C HIS A 433 15.77 -10.55 6.87
N ALA A 434 14.65 -11.08 6.36
CA ALA A 434 14.19 -10.79 5.00
C ALA A 434 13.49 -9.41 4.92
N ASP A 435 13.94 -8.52 4.02
CA ASP A 435 13.27 -7.23 3.81
C ASP A 435 11.87 -7.39 3.17
N PHE A 436 11.72 -8.40 2.31
CA PHE A 436 10.46 -8.78 1.66
C PHE A 436 10.31 -10.29 1.76
N GLN A 437 9.62 -10.73 2.81
CA GLN A 437 9.39 -12.14 3.06
C GLN A 437 8.38 -12.73 2.06
N ILE A 438 8.68 -13.92 1.55
CA ILE A 438 7.72 -14.70 0.75
C ILE A 438 6.57 -15.21 1.62
N ASN A 439 5.38 -15.27 1.05
CA ASN A 439 4.17 -15.65 1.78
C ASN A 439 4.00 -17.16 1.84
N LEU A 440 4.45 -17.79 2.92
CA LEU A 440 4.35 -19.24 3.17
C LEU A 440 3.27 -19.59 4.18
N SER A 441 2.82 -20.85 4.16
CA SER A 441 1.95 -21.37 5.21
C SER A 441 2.72 -21.45 6.54
N SER A 442 2.01 -21.41 7.67
CA SER A 442 2.66 -21.54 8.98
C SER A 442 3.43 -22.85 9.14
N THR A 443 3.02 -23.89 8.42
CA THR A 443 3.62 -25.22 8.46
C THR A 443 4.96 -25.20 7.73
N ASP A 444 4.96 -24.74 6.48
CA ASP A 444 6.18 -24.68 5.65
C ASP A 444 7.20 -23.71 6.24
N PHE A 445 6.73 -22.57 6.75
CA PHE A 445 7.57 -21.59 7.43
C PHE A 445 8.25 -22.21 8.66
N LYS A 446 7.51 -22.93 9.52
CA LYS A 446 8.09 -23.55 10.73
C LYS A 446 9.07 -24.67 10.40
N ALA A 447 8.82 -25.43 9.34
CA ALA A 447 9.74 -26.47 8.87
C ALA A 447 11.10 -25.85 8.52
N LEU A 448 11.09 -24.81 7.69
CA LEU A 448 12.30 -24.07 7.28
C LEU A 448 12.96 -23.34 8.47
N GLN A 449 12.16 -22.76 9.37
CA GLN A 449 12.66 -22.09 10.57
C GLN A 449 13.41 -23.07 11.48
N THR A 450 12.91 -24.29 11.64
CA THR A 450 13.55 -25.32 12.48
C THR A 450 14.95 -25.68 11.95
N ILE A 451 15.13 -25.67 10.63
CA ILE A 451 16.39 -26.03 9.98
C ILE A 451 17.38 -24.85 10.00
N PHE A 452 16.94 -23.65 9.65
CA PHE A 452 17.84 -22.54 9.32
C PHE A 452 17.94 -21.43 10.37
N GLU A 453 16.97 -21.26 11.27
CA GLU A 453 16.89 -20.05 12.12
C GLU A 453 18.06 -19.92 13.09
N GLN A 454 18.54 -21.03 13.65
CA GLN A 454 19.69 -21.02 14.54
C GLN A 454 20.96 -20.60 13.76
N ALA A 455 21.18 -21.18 12.58
CA ALA A 455 22.31 -20.82 11.73
C ALA A 455 22.22 -19.37 11.22
N ALA A 456 21.01 -18.90 10.90
CA ALA A 456 20.76 -17.51 10.51
C ALA A 456 21.08 -16.54 11.65
N SER A 457 20.67 -16.86 12.88
CA SER A 457 20.94 -16.08 14.08
C SER A 457 22.44 -15.98 14.39
N ASP A 458 23.19 -17.05 14.13
CA ASP A 458 24.63 -17.11 14.39
C ASP A 458 25.42 -16.22 13.41
N ILE A 459 24.97 -16.12 12.15
CA ILE A 459 25.62 -15.30 11.11
C ILE A 459 25.16 -13.83 11.19
N CYS A 460 23.88 -13.60 11.48
CA CYS A 460 23.27 -12.27 11.42
C CYS A 460 23.21 -11.56 12.79
N GLY A 461 23.58 -12.24 13.88
CA GLY A 461 23.58 -11.71 15.25
C GLY A 461 22.21 -11.80 15.95
N ARG A 462 22.21 -12.22 17.23
CA ARG A 462 21.02 -12.55 18.04
C ARG A 462 20.22 -11.35 18.59
N GLU A 463 20.49 -10.13 18.13
CA GLU A 463 20.07 -8.89 18.79
C GLU A 463 18.68 -8.35 18.35
N ARG A 464 17.76 -9.21 17.88
CA ARG A 464 16.43 -8.79 17.42
C ARG A 464 15.31 -9.56 18.13
N SER A 465 14.39 -8.82 18.74
CA SER A 465 13.15 -9.33 19.33
C SER A 465 12.29 -10.01 18.26
N SER A 466 11.88 -11.26 18.52
CA SER A 466 11.02 -12.10 17.66
C SER A 466 9.73 -11.37 17.25
N PRO A 467 9.54 -11.03 15.97
CA PRO A 467 8.25 -10.57 15.45
C PRO A 467 7.27 -11.75 15.32
N ASP A 468 5.97 -11.47 15.41
CA ASP A 468 4.91 -12.47 15.21
C ASP A 468 4.92 -13.00 13.76
N PRO A 469 5.11 -14.32 13.53
CA PRO A 469 5.10 -14.93 12.20
C PRO A 469 3.74 -14.82 11.48
N CYS A 470 2.65 -14.51 12.20
CA CYS A 470 1.34 -14.23 11.60
C CYS A 470 1.22 -12.78 11.09
N THR A 471 2.08 -11.85 11.55
CA THR A 471 2.08 -10.45 11.11
C THR A 471 3.48 -9.89 10.78
N PRO A 472 4.26 -10.52 9.87
CA PRO A 472 5.61 -10.07 9.49
C PRO A 472 5.70 -8.65 8.89
N PHE A 473 4.57 -8.01 8.56
CA PHE A 473 4.52 -6.65 7.99
C PHE A 473 3.92 -5.59 8.93
N ALA A 474 3.40 -5.99 10.09
CA ALA A 474 2.88 -5.04 11.09
C ALA A 474 4.05 -4.26 11.71
N ASP A 475 5.13 -4.99 12.00
CA ASP A 475 6.44 -4.46 12.36
C ASP A 475 7.45 -5.02 11.35
N ILE A 476 7.60 -4.36 10.19
CA ILE A 476 8.68 -4.70 9.24
C ILE A 476 10.00 -4.35 9.92
N PRO A 477 10.85 -5.30 10.29
CA PRO A 477 12.20 -4.97 10.70
C PRO A 477 13.13 -5.15 9.48
N HIS A 478 14.36 -4.60 9.56
CA HIS A 478 15.52 -4.82 8.65
C HIS A 478 15.72 -3.72 7.59
N ARG A 479 16.94 -3.21 7.34
CA ARG A 479 18.34 -3.69 7.46
C ARG A 479 19.23 -2.63 8.15
N ASN A 480 19.97 -3.00 9.20
CA ASN A 480 20.84 -2.08 9.95
C ASN A 480 22.33 -2.09 9.53
N ASP A 481 22.76 -3.01 8.68
CA ASP A 481 24.15 -3.05 8.21
C ASP A 481 24.23 -3.04 6.68
N SER A 482 24.89 -1.98 6.21
CA SER A 482 25.48 -1.93 4.89
C SER A 482 26.81 -2.66 4.98
N GLU A 483 26.77 -3.99 4.84
CA GLU A 483 27.89 -4.82 4.38
C GLU A 483 27.40 -6.27 4.32
N SER A 484 28.00 -7.02 3.41
CA SER A 484 27.82 -8.45 3.19
C SER A 484 28.09 -9.28 4.46
N THR A 485 27.14 -9.37 5.39
CA THR A 485 27.23 -10.37 6.48
C THR A 485 27.19 -11.82 5.97
N LEU A 486 26.82 -12.03 4.70
CA LEU A 486 26.83 -13.35 4.06
C LEU A 486 28.20 -13.77 3.48
N ASP A 487 29.26 -12.99 3.68
CA ASP A 487 30.65 -13.47 3.53
C ASP A 487 31.16 -14.17 4.81
N VAL A 488 30.40 -14.12 5.90
CA VAL A 488 30.69 -14.89 7.12
C VAL A 488 30.21 -16.32 6.88
N ARG A 489 31.17 -17.25 6.75
CA ARG A 489 30.90 -18.69 6.61
C ARG A 489 30.24 -19.23 7.87
N TYR A 490 29.22 -20.07 7.72
CA TYR A 490 28.56 -20.71 8.86
C TYR A 490 29.53 -21.69 9.50
N GLY A 491 29.81 -21.53 10.79
CA GLY A 491 30.80 -22.33 11.54
C GLY A 491 30.27 -23.64 12.16
N GLY A 492 28.95 -23.80 12.29
CA GLY A 492 28.33 -24.93 12.99
C GLY A 492 28.09 -26.19 12.13
N ASP A 493 27.43 -27.18 12.75
CA ASP A 493 27.06 -28.45 12.13
C ASP A 493 25.84 -28.30 11.23
N VAL A 494 25.81 -29.05 10.12
CA VAL A 494 24.64 -29.08 9.21
C VAL A 494 23.54 -29.93 9.87
N PRO A 495 22.29 -29.41 10.00
CA PRO A 495 21.17 -30.17 10.54
C PRO A 495 20.91 -31.47 9.77
N ALA A 496 20.56 -32.54 10.48
CA ALA A 496 20.28 -33.85 9.87
C ALA A 496 19.06 -33.84 8.94
N ASP A 497 18.11 -32.92 9.17
CA ASP A 497 16.89 -32.77 8.39
C ASP A 497 17.09 -31.95 7.10
N PHE A 498 18.32 -31.51 6.79
CA PHE A 498 18.64 -30.78 5.56
C PHE A 498 18.91 -31.75 4.40
N ASP A 499 18.14 -31.61 3.32
CA ASP A 499 18.26 -32.44 2.11
C ASP A 499 18.04 -31.64 0.81
N GLU A 500 18.05 -32.34 -0.33
CA GLU A 500 17.84 -31.75 -1.66
C GLU A 500 16.41 -31.20 -1.88
N HIS A 501 15.46 -31.65 -1.06
CA HIS A 501 14.03 -31.35 -1.13
C HIS A 501 13.59 -30.28 -0.13
N VAL A 502 14.51 -29.71 0.65
CA VAL A 502 14.22 -28.77 1.74
C VAL A 502 13.34 -27.58 1.32
N PHE A 503 13.39 -27.16 0.05
CA PHE A 503 12.58 -26.05 -0.48
C PHE A 503 11.39 -26.49 -1.33
N ASP A 504 11.13 -27.78 -1.54
CA ASP A 504 10.13 -28.26 -2.52
C ASP A 504 8.71 -27.78 -2.21
N ASP A 505 8.29 -27.89 -0.96
CA ASP A 505 6.95 -27.44 -0.52
C ASP A 505 6.80 -25.92 -0.65
N ALA A 506 7.83 -25.17 -0.25
CA ALA A 506 7.87 -23.72 -0.39
C ALA A 506 7.88 -23.29 -1.87
N GLU A 507 8.68 -23.96 -2.72
CA GLU A 507 8.73 -23.72 -4.17
C GLU A 507 7.35 -23.95 -4.80
N MET A 508 6.69 -25.06 -4.47
CA MET A 508 5.36 -25.37 -4.99
C MET A 508 4.30 -24.35 -4.53
N SER A 509 4.32 -23.98 -3.25
CA SER A 509 3.43 -22.98 -2.67
C SER A 509 3.57 -21.62 -3.35
N ILE A 510 4.82 -21.16 -3.55
CA ILE A 510 5.10 -19.88 -4.22
C ILE A 510 4.77 -19.93 -5.72
N LYS A 511 5.04 -21.05 -6.42
CA LYS A 511 4.58 -21.22 -7.82
C LYS A 511 3.07 -21.07 -7.94
N TYR A 512 2.31 -21.69 -7.04
CA TYR A 512 0.85 -21.57 -7.04
C TYR A 512 0.39 -20.13 -6.73
N LEU A 513 1.05 -19.47 -5.78
CA LEU A 513 0.79 -18.05 -5.46
C LEU A 513 1.03 -17.15 -6.67
N VAL A 514 2.14 -17.34 -7.38
CA VAL A 514 2.48 -16.59 -8.60
C VAL A 514 1.48 -16.90 -9.71
N LEU A 515 1.13 -18.17 -9.92
CA LEU A 515 0.17 -18.61 -10.94
C LEU A 515 -1.21 -17.97 -10.76
N THR A 516 -1.65 -17.79 -9.51
CA THR A 516 -3.00 -17.28 -9.19
C THR A 516 -3.09 -15.76 -9.06
N ASN A 517 -1.97 -15.08 -8.78
CA ASN A 517 -1.96 -13.63 -8.52
C ASN A 517 -1.17 -12.81 -9.54
N THR A 518 0.10 -13.15 -9.79
CA THR A 518 1.01 -12.34 -10.60
C THR A 518 0.93 -12.71 -12.08
N TRP A 519 0.91 -14.01 -12.38
CA TRP A 519 0.88 -14.55 -13.75
C TRP A 519 -0.30 -14.05 -14.59
N PRO A 520 -1.55 -14.02 -14.07
CA PRO A 520 -2.69 -13.56 -14.87
C PRO A 520 -2.58 -12.07 -15.21
N LYS A 521 -2.04 -11.26 -14.30
CA LYS A 521 -1.80 -9.82 -14.54
C LYS A 521 -0.71 -9.61 -15.58
N PHE A 522 0.38 -10.37 -15.50
CA PHE A 522 1.48 -10.33 -16.47
C PHE A 522 0.99 -10.67 -17.89
N ILE A 523 0.23 -11.76 -18.03
CA ILE A 523 -0.33 -12.19 -19.33
C ILE A 523 -1.31 -11.16 -19.89
N LYS A 524 -2.18 -10.61 -19.04
CA LYS A 524 -3.14 -9.56 -19.45
C LYS A 524 -2.41 -8.31 -19.94
N GLU A 525 -1.36 -7.88 -19.25
CA GLU A 525 -0.57 -6.73 -19.67
C GLU A 525 0.17 -7.02 -20.99
N ARG A 526 0.81 -8.18 -21.13
CA ARG A 526 1.51 -8.56 -22.37
C ARG A 526 0.57 -8.57 -23.58
N ARG A 527 -0.63 -9.16 -23.44
CA ARG A 527 -1.67 -9.12 -24.48
C ARG A 527 -2.09 -7.69 -24.84
N SER A 528 -2.21 -6.81 -23.84
CA SER A 528 -2.56 -5.41 -24.12
C SER A 528 -1.46 -4.66 -24.89
N PHE A 529 -0.19 -4.95 -24.62
CA PHE A 529 0.94 -4.41 -25.38
C PHE A 529 1.01 -4.97 -26.80
N ASP A 530 0.77 -6.26 -26.98
CA ASP A 530 0.77 -6.90 -28.30
C ASP A 530 -0.35 -6.33 -29.18
N LEU A 531 -1.54 -6.11 -28.62
CA LEU A 531 -2.67 -5.46 -29.31
C LEU A 531 -2.36 -4.00 -29.67
N ALA A 532 -1.83 -3.21 -28.73
CA ALA A 532 -1.47 -1.82 -28.98
C ALA A 532 -0.35 -1.67 -30.02
N SER A 533 0.62 -2.59 -30.02
CA SER A 533 1.70 -2.64 -31.02
C SER A 533 1.16 -3.02 -32.41
N ALA A 534 0.21 -3.95 -32.48
CA ALA A 534 -0.44 -4.35 -33.73
C ALA A 534 -1.30 -3.22 -34.32
N GLU A 535 -1.98 -2.44 -33.48
CA GLU A 535 -2.73 -1.25 -33.91
C GLU A 535 -1.81 -0.11 -34.37
N ALA A 536 -0.66 0.08 -33.71
CA ALA A 536 0.32 1.10 -34.09
C ALA A 536 1.12 0.76 -35.37
N GLY A 537 1.26 -0.53 -35.72
CA GLY A 537 1.91 -0.97 -36.96
C GLY A 537 1.01 -0.99 -38.19
N ASN A 538 -0.30 -0.77 -38.01
CA ASN A 538 -1.31 -0.73 -39.08
C ASN A 538 -1.74 0.71 -39.46
N ASN A 539 -1.13 1.73 -38.85
CA ASN A 539 -1.22 3.15 -39.23
C ASN A 539 0.13 3.62 -39.78
#